data_AF-F4B7N1-F1
#
_entry.id   AF-F4B7N1-F1
#
_cell.length_a   1.000
_cell.length_b   1.000
_cell.length_c   1.000
_cell.angle_alpha   90.00
_cell.angle_beta   90.00
_cell.angle_gamma   90.00
#
_symmetry.space_group_name_H-M   'P 1'
#
loop_
_entity.id
_entity.type
_entity.pdbx_description
1 polymer ?
#
loop_
_entity_poly.entity_id
_entity_poly.type
_entity_poly.pdbx_seq_one_letter_code
_entity_poly.pdbx_strand_id
1 'polypeptide(L)'
;MQIENWIKEADDLLSRGDVVQASEKYYKAAEEAIKLLSIRKNLSILRTVENQKRWTSSILFEAAKNLGGEIYRIWHSAWYLHVFGFHEMALDKSDVEKISIRVKKILSFI
;
A
#
# COMPACT_ATOMS: atom_id res chain seq x y z
N MET A 1 -8.13 -12.07 6.05
CA MET A 1 -8.69 -10.75 5.64
C MET A 1 -8.10 -10.35 4.27
N GLN A 2 -8.77 -9.53 3.44
CA GLN A 2 -8.30 -9.19 2.07
C GLN A 2 -6.86 -8.63 2.04
N ILE A 3 -6.49 -7.80 3.01
CA ILE A 3 -5.15 -7.20 3.10
C ILE A 3 -4.07 -8.26 3.32
N GLU A 4 -4.30 -9.22 4.22
CA GLU A 4 -3.37 -10.32 4.47
C GLU A 4 -3.23 -11.24 3.25
N ASN A 5 -4.33 -11.45 2.51
CA ASN A 5 -4.31 -12.23 1.28
C ASN A 5 -3.43 -11.55 0.23
N TRP A 6 -3.54 -10.23 0.08
CA TRP A 6 -2.64 -9.48 -0.81
C TRP A 6 -1.17 -9.59 -0.43
N ILE A 7 -0.83 -9.49 0.86
CA ILE A 7 0.55 -9.68 1.32
C ILE A 7 1.06 -11.10 1.02
N LYS A 8 0.25 -12.12 1.29
CA LYS A 8 0.61 -13.52 1.01
C LYS A 8 0.80 -13.78 -0.48
N GLU A 9 -0.07 -13.24 -1.31
CA GLU A 9 0.04 -13.36 -2.77
C GLU A 9 1.29 -12.61 -3.28
N ALA A 10 1.56 -11.41 -2.76
CA ALA A 10 2.77 -10.66 -3.09
C ALA A 10 4.04 -11.45 -2.73
N ASP A 11 4.04 -12.12 -1.58
CA ASP A 11 5.14 -12.97 -1.13
C ASP A 11 5.35 -14.19 -2.04
N ASP A 12 4.27 -14.89 -2.43
CA ASP A 12 4.34 -16.01 -3.38
C ASP A 12 4.92 -15.58 -4.73
N LEU A 13 4.40 -14.48 -5.29
CA LEU A 13 4.86 -13.92 -6.56
C LEU A 13 6.35 -13.55 -6.50
N LEU A 14 6.77 -12.86 -5.44
CA LEU A 14 8.16 -12.47 -5.26
C LEU A 14 9.08 -13.69 -5.11
N SER A 15 8.64 -14.72 -4.39
CA SER A 15 9.39 -15.96 -4.23
C SER A 15 9.68 -16.63 -5.58
N ARG A 16 8.70 -16.58 -6.50
CA ARG A 16 8.76 -17.09 -7.87
C ARG A 16 9.47 -16.17 -8.86
N GLY A 17 9.91 -14.98 -8.42
CA GLY A 17 10.62 -14.01 -9.25
C GLY A 17 9.71 -13.07 -10.04
N ASP A 18 8.39 -13.07 -9.81
CA ASP A 18 7.47 -12.11 -10.42
C ASP A 18 7.47 -10.79 -9.63
N VAL A 19 8.53 -10.01 -9.83
CA VAL A 19 8.79 -8.74 -9.13
C VAL A 19 7.72 -7.69 -9.43
N VAL A 20 7.28 -7.63 -10.70
CA VAL A 20 6.29 -6.65 -11.19
C VAL A 20 4.94 -6.88 -10.51
N GLN A 21 4.43 -8.12 -10.52
CA GLN A 21 3.15 -8.39 -9.87
C GLN A 21 3.25 -8.34 -8.35
N ALA A 22 4.35 -8.80 -7.75
CA ALA A 22 4.56 -8.67 -6.31
C ALA A 22 4.47 -7.21 -5.84
N SER A 23 5.12 -6.30 -6.56
CA SER A 23 5.12 -4.86 -6.26
C SER A 23 3.70 -4.28 -6.23
N GLU A 24 2.88 -4.64 -7.22
CA GLU A 24 1.48 -4.20 -7.31
C GLU A 24 0.62 -4.76 -6.17
N LYS A 25 0.87 -6.01 -5.75
CA LYS A 25 0.11 -6.63 -4.64
C LYS A 25 0.46 -6.02 -3.30
N TYR A 26 1.73 -5.70 -3.06
CA TYR A 26 2.15 -4.93 -1.88
C TYR A 26 1.49 -3.55 -1.83
N TYR A 27 1.42 -2.87 -2.97
CA TYR A 27 0.70 -1.60 -3.09
C TYR A 27 -0.77 -1.74 -2.72
N LYS A 28 -1.48 -2.71 -3.31
CA LYS A 28 -2.91 -2.97 -3.02
C LYS A 28 -3.17 -3.29 -1.56
N ALA A 29 -2.27 -4.04 -0.91
CA ALA A 29 -2.38 -4.31 0.52
C ALA A 29 -2.35 -3.01 1.35
N ALA A 30 -1.41 -2.11 1.07
CA ALA A 30 -1.30 -0.83 1.76
C ALA A 30 -2.47 0.11 1.44
N GLU A 31 -2.91 0.15 0.17
CA GLU A 31 -4.06 0.95 -0.26
C GLU A 31 -5.32 0.54 0.52
N GLU A 32 -5.65 -0.75 0.53
CA GLU A 32 -6.84 -1.26 1.23
C GLU A 32 -6.75 -1.02 2.74
N ALA A 33 -5.55 -1.14 3.34
CA ALA A 33 -5.36 -0.83 4.74
C ALA A 33 -5.60 0.65 5.06
N ILE A 34 -5.13 1.58 4.23
CA ILE A 34 -5.37 3.02 4.43
C ILE A 34 -6.86 3.33 4.33
N LYS A 35 -7.57 2.77 3.34
CA LYS A 35 -9.02 2.94 3.21
C LYS A 35 -9.74 2.45 4.46
N LEU A 36 -9.43 1.22 4.90
CA LEU A 36 -10.03 0.60 6.08
C LEU A 36 -9.77 1.42 7.36
N LEU A 37 -8.53 1.84 7.57
CA LEU A 37 -8.15 2.63 8.75
C LEU A 37 -8.80 4.02 8.74
N SER A 38 -8.90 4.65 7.56
CA SER A 38 -9.58 5.94 7.42
C SER A 38 -11.04 5.85 7.84
N ILE A 39 -11.73 4.77 7.44
CA ILE A 39 -13.11 4.47 7.84
C ILE A 39 -13.20 4.25 9.36
N ARG A 40 -12.35 3.36 9.91
CA ARG A 40 -12.36 3.04 11.36
C ARG A 40 -12.06 4.25 12.25
N LYS A 41 -11.23 5.18 11.79
CA LYS A 41 -10.88 6.41 12.51
C LYS A 41 -11.81 7.58 12.19
N ASN A 42 -12.81 7.37 11.34
CA ASN A 42 -13.78 8.39 10.89
C ASN A 42 -13.10 9.69 10.44
N LEU A 43 -12.08 9.57 9.59
CA LEU A 43 -11.30 10.72 9.13
C LEU A 43 -12.16 11.66 8.27
N SER A 44 -11.97 12.97 8.45
CA SER A 44 -12.68 14.00 7.68
C SER A 44 -12.49 13.87 6.16
N ILE A 45 -11.37 13.29 5.73
CA ILE A 45 -11.05 13.02 4.31
C ILE A 45 -12.08 12.13 3.61
N LEU A 46 -12.85 11.32 4.35
CA LEU A 46 -13.93 10.49 3.79
C LEU A 46 -15.00 11.34 3.09
N ARG A 47 -15.25 12.57 3.55
CA ARG A 47 -16.17 13.49 2.86
C ARG A 47 -15.68 13.83 1.45
N THR A 48 -14.37 13.97 1.27
CA THR A 48 -13.76 14.19 -0.04
C THR A 48 -13.92 12.95 -0.92
N VAL A 49 -13.74 11.74 -0.36
CA VAL A 49 -13.96 10.48 -1.07
C VAL A 49 -15.41 10.33 -1.51
N GLU A 50 -16.38 10.63 -0.65
CA GLU A 50 -17.82 10.60 -0.95
C GLU A 50 -18.17 11.55 -2.10
N ASN A 51 -17.66 12.79 -2.04
CA ASN A 51 -17.90 13.80 -3.07
C ASN A 51 -17.28 13.41 -4.43
N GLN A 52 -16.06 12.87 -4.42
CA GLN A 52 -15.36 12.48 -5.65
C GLN A 52 -15.74 11.07 -6.14
N LYS A 53 -16.46 10.29 -5.32
CA LYS A 53 -16.81 8.88 -5.56
C LYS A 53 -15.63 7.97 -5.88
N ARG A 54 -14.41 8.34 -5.48
CA ARG A 54 -13.19 7.57 -5.74
C ARG A 54 -12.09 7.90 -4.74
N TRP A 55 -11.16 6.95 -4.59
CA TRP A 55 -9.88 7.19 -3.94
C TRP A 55 -8.86 7.56 -5.02
N THR A 56 -8.33 8.78 -4.97
CA THR A 56 -7.17 9.18 -5.78
C THR A 56 -5.88 8.96 -4.98
N SER A 57 -4.74 8.93 -5.66
CA SER A 57 -3.43 8.91 -5.00
C SER A 57 -3.27 10.08 -4.02
N SER A 58 -3.68 11.29 -4.42
CA SER A 58 -3.64 12.46 -3.54
C SER A 58 -4.44 12.28 -2.25
N ILE A 59 -5.66 11.74 -2.35
CA ILE A 59 -6.51 11.44 -1.20
C ILE A 59 -5.87 10.38 -0.30
N LEU A 60 -5.28 9.33 -0.88
CA LEU A 60 -4.60 8.28 -0.11
C LEU A 60 -3.37 8.80 0.63
N PHE A 61 -2.59 9.70 0.01
CA PHE A 61 -1.48 10.37 0.68
C PHE A 61 -1.93 11.24 1.85
N GLU A 62 -3.02 11.99 1.67
CA GLU A 62 -3.59 12.82 2.75
C GLU A 62 -4.15 11.95 3.89
N ALA A 63 -4.86 10.88 3.56
CA ALA A 63 -5.36 9.91 4.52
C ALA A 63 -4.21 9.26 5.31
N ALA A 64 -3.17 8.78 4.64
CA ALA A 64 -1.98 8.19 5.28
C ALA A 64 -1.29 9.18 6.23
N LYS A 65 -1.21 10.47 5.85
CA LYS A 65 -0.67 11.54 6.71
C LYS A 65 -1.51 11.73 7.97
N ASN A 66 -2.84 11.73 7.84
CA ASN A 66 -3.78 11.86 8.96
C ASN A 66 -3.80 10.62 9.88
N LEU A 67 -3.47 9.44 9.35
CA LEU A 67 -3.36 8.19 10.12
C LEU A 67 -2.07 8.10 10.96
N GLY A 68 -1.06 8.91 10.65
CA GLY A 68 0.15 9.06 11.45
C GLY A 68 1.45 8.75 10.71
N GLY A 69 2.58 9.15 11.31
CA GLY A 69 3.88 9.16 10.65
C GLY A 69 4.39 7.78 10.18
N GLU A 70 4.12 6.70 10.92
CA GLU A 70 4.53 5.35 10.48
C GLU A 70 3.69 4.87 9.29
N ILE A 71 2.37 5.05 9.33
CA ILE A 71 1.49 4.71 8.21
C ILE A 71 1.85 5.53 6.97
N TYR A 72 2.19 6.81 7.14
CA TYR A 72 2.66 7.65 6.04
C TYR A 72 3.97 7.13 5.40
N ARG A 73 4.94 6.68 6.21
CA ARG A 73 6.18 6.07 5.70
C ARG A 73 5.94 4.73 4.99
N ILE A 74 5.01 3.92 5.52
CA ILE A 74 4.57 2.68 4.90
C ILE A 74 3.96 2.97 3.52
N TRP A 75 3.05 3.95 3.46
CA TRP A 75 2.41 4.36 2.21
C TRP A 75 3.40 4.85 1.16
N HIS A 76 4.40 5.65 1.54
CA HIS A 76 5.48 6.05 0.63
C HIS A 76 6.25 4.86 0.07
N SER A 77 6.51 3.84 0.89
CA SER A 77 7.19 2.63 0.42
C SER A 77 6.31 1.82 -0.53
N ALA A 78 5.01 1.72 -0.26
CA ALA A 78 4.06 1.07 -1.15
C ALA A 78 3.89 1.83 -2.48
N TRP A 79 3.83 3.16 -2.44
CA TRP A 79 3.80 4.02 -3.63
C TRP A 79 5.07 3.86 -4.47
N TYR A 80 6.23 3.79 -3.84
CA TYR A 80 7.50 3.55 -4.53
C TYR A 80 7.48 2.19 -5.26
N LEU A 81 6.97 1.12 -4.63
CA LEU A 81 6.79 -0.17 -5.30
C LEU A 81 5.80 -0.08 -6.48
N HIS A 82 4.71 0.66 -6.34
CA HIS A 82 3.74 0.82 -7.42
C HIS A 82 4.34 1.55 -8.64
N VAL A 83 5.05 2.65 -8.40
CA VAL A 83 5.67 3.42 -9.49
C VAL A 83 6.85 2.67 -10.09
N PHE A 84 7.88 2.41 -9.29
CA PHE A 84 9.14 1.88 -9.81
C PHE A 84 9.10 0.37 -10.04
N GLY A 85 8.33 -0.38 -9.25
CA GLY A 85 8.23 -1.83 -9.38
C GLY A 85 7.21 -2.27 -10.43
N PHE A 86 6.00 -1.70 -10.42
CA PHE A 86 4.93 -2.11 -11.33
C PHE A 86 4.90 -1.32 -12.65
N HIS A 87 4.91 0.01 -12.59
CA HIS A 87 4.79 0.85 -13.79
C HIS A 87 6.10 0.97 -14.59
N GLU A 88 7.22 1.20 -13.91
CA GLU A 88 8.51 1.42 -14.58
C GLU A 88 9.37 0.15 -14.70
N MET A 89 9.04 -0.91 -13.95
CA MET A 89 9.78 -2.18 -13.94
C MET A 89 11.29 -2.00 -13.67
N ALA A 90 11.62 -1.00 -12.85
CA ALA A 90 12.97 -0.54 -12.57
C ALA A 90 13.60 -1.18 -11.31
N LEU A 91 12.83 -1.96 -10.55
CA LEU A 91 13.28 -2.62 -9.33
C LEU A 91 13.62 -4.08 -9.57
N ASP A 92 14.66 -4.57 -8.90
CA ASP A 92 14.97 -6.00 -8.84
C ASP A 92 14.28 -6.70 -7.66
N LYS A 93 14.45 -8.02 -7.58
CA LYS A 93 13.88 -8.82 -6.48
C LYS A 93 14.40 -8.37 -5.10
N SER A 94 15.67 -8.02 -4.99
CA SER A 94 16.29 -7.60 -3.72
C SER A 94 15.73 -6.26 -3.24
N ASP A 95 15.50 -5.32 -4.16
CA ASP A 95 14.87 -4.04 -3.86
C ASP A 95 13.47 -4.24 -3.30
N VAL A 96 12.64 -5.04 -3.98
CA VAL A 96 11.27 -5.33 -3.54
C VAL A 96 11.25 -6.09 -2.21
N GLU A 97 12.15 -7.06 -2.00
CA GLU A 97 12.31 -7.74 -0.71
C GLU A 97 12.57 -6.75 0.43
N LYS A 98 13.55 -5.84 0.28
CA LYS A 98 13.89 -4.85 1.31
C LYS A 98 12.74 -3.87 1.59
N ILE A 99 12.09 -3.38 0.54
CA ILE A 99 11.02 -2.37 0.67
C ILE A 99 9.74 -3.01 1.25
N SER A 100 9.41 -4.23 0.83
CA SER A 100 8.23 -4.96 1.28
C SER A 100 8.22 -5.21 2.79
N ILE A 101 9.39 -5.37 3.44
CA ILE A 101 9.50 -5.48 4.91
C ILE A 101 8.80 -4.31 5.59
N ARG A 102 8.94 -3.09 5.05
CA ARG A 102 8.24 -1.92 5.61
C ARG A 102 6.74 -1.98 5.30
N VAL A 103 6.36 -2.35 4.08
CA VAL A 103 4.94 -2.46 3.69
C VAL A 103 4.19 -3.44 4.58
N LYS A 104 4.78 -4.61 4.88
CA LYS A 104 4.18 -5.65 5.73
C LYS A 104 3.87 -5.19 7.16
N LYS A 105 4.55 -4.15 7.66
CA LYS A 105 4.21 -3.56 8.97
C LYS A 105 2.80 -2.99 9.03
N ILE A 106 2.16 -2.75 7.88
CA ILE A 106 0.76 -2.31 7.85
C ILE A 106 -0.18 -3.27 8.58
N LEU A 107 0.18 -4.56 8.63
CA LEU A 107 -0.58 -5.60 9.31
C LEU A 107 -0.70 -5.37 10.82
N SER A 108 0.21 -4.63 11.46
CA SER A 108 0.12 -4.33 12.89
C SER A 108 -0.90 -3.23 13.22
N PHE A 109 -1.49 -2.58 12.23
CA PHE A 109 -2.44 -1.47 12.42
C PHE A 109 -3.90 -1.87 12.19
N ILE A 110 -4.14 -3.04 11.58
CA ILE A 110 -5.45 -3.45 11.04
C ILE A 110 -6.17 -4.50 11.86
#